data_AF-A0A119H812-F1
#
_entry.id   AF-A0A119H812-F1
#
_cell.length_a   1.000
_cell.length_b   1.000
_cell.length_c   1.000
_cell.angle_alpha   90.00
_cell.angle_beta   90.00
_cell.angle_gamma   90.00
#
_symmetry.space_group_name_H-M   'P 1'
#
loop_
_entity.id
_entity.type
_entity.pdbx_description
1 polymer ?
#
loop_
_entity_poly.entity_id
_entity_poly.type
_entity_poly.pdbx_seq_one_letter_code
_entity_poly.pdbx_strand_id
1 'polypeptide(L)' 'MFAVITDDPPPEIEAAGRDRCIILIKPGNIETWRNPSASNLDAMYAIVDDKDRPYYEHKLAA' A
#
# COMPACT_ATOMS: atom_id res chain seq x y z
N MET A 1 -7.50 9.94 15.97
CA MET A 1 -6.15 9.87 15.40
C MET A 1 -6.11 8.67 14.48
N PHE A 2 -5.50 8.80 13.30
CA PHE A 2 -5.42 7.75 12.28
C PHE A 2 -3.95 7.56 11.91
N ALA A 3 -3.61 6.40 11.36
CA ALA A 3 -2.29 6.08 10.84
C ALA A 3 -2.40 5.46 9.45
N VAL A 4 -1.30 5.50 8.70
CA VAL A 4 -1.19 4.93 7.36
C VAL A 4 -0.17 3.80 7.38
N ILE A 5 -0.48 2.69 6.70
CA ILE A 5 0.44 1.56 6.55
C ILE A 5 1.36 1.86 5.37
N THR A 6 2.66 1.66 5.59
CA THR A 6 3.70 1.88 4.58
C THR A 6 4.58 0.64 4.46
N ASP A 7 5.28 0.52 3.35
CA ASP A 7 6.27 -0.50 3.07
C ASP A 7 7.49 0.11 2.37
N ASP A 8 8.46 -0.71 1.99
CA ASP A 8 9.57 -0.32 1.14
C ASP A 8 9.07 0.22 -0.21
N PRO A 9 9.70 1.30 -0.72
CA PRO A 9 9.28 1.96 -1.94
C PRO A 9 9.60 1.11 -3.18
N PRO A 10 8.81 1.23 -4.26
CA PRO A 10 9.25 0.73 -5.55
C PRO A 10 10.47 1.55 -6.04
N PRO A 11 11.33 1.00 -6.92
CA PRO A 11 12.62 1.60 -7.30
C PRO A 11 12.53 3.04 -7.81
N GLU A 12 11.47 3.39 -8.53
CA GLU A 12 11.27 4.75 -9.03
C GLU A 12 10.97 5.75 -7.91
N ILE A 13 10.28 5.32 -6.85
CA ILE A 13 10.00 6.14 -5.67
C ILE A 13 11.25 6.26 -4.80
N GLU A 14 12.01 5.16 -4.66
CA GLU A 14 13.31 5.12 -3.99
C GLU A 14 14.32 6.07 -4.66
N ALA A 15 14.42 6.03 -5.99
CA ALA A 15 15.32 6.87 -6.78
C ALA A 15 15.06 8.38 -6.62
N ALA A 16 13.85 8.76 -6.18
CA ALA A 16 13.51 10.14 -5.83
C ALA A 16 13.79 10.49 -4.36
N GLY A 17 14.53 9.63 -3.64
CA GLY A 17 14.99 9.87 -2.27
C GLY A 17 13.95 9.57 -1.19
N ARG A 18 12.94 8.74 -1.48
CA ARG A 18 11.94 8.32 -0.48
C ARG A 18 12.32 6.96 0.09
N ASP A 19 12.19 6.84 1.40
CA ASP A 19 12.52 5.63 2.18
C ASP A 19 11.32 4.69 2.37
N ARG A 20 10.09 5.22 2.23
CA ARG A 20 8.84 4.46 2.45
C ARG A 20 7.78 4.86 1.42
N CYS A 21 6.91 3.92 1.07
CA CYS A 21 5.75 4.15 0.21
C CYS A 21 4.46 3.65 0.88
N ILE A 22 3.35 4.36 0.67
CA ILE A 22 2.04 3.97 1.17
C ILE A 22 1.58 2.69 0.47
N ILE A 23 1.00 1.77 1.23
CA ILE A 23 0.37 0.57 0.68
C ILE A 23 -1.03 0.92 0.14
N LEU A 24 -1.27 0.57 -1.11
CA LEU A 24 -2.58 0.69 -1.73
C LEU A 24 -3.34 -0.63 -1.64
N ILE A 25 -4.56 -0.57 -1.11
CA ILE A 25 -5.47 -1.71 -1.12
C ILE A 25 -6.09 -1.83 -2.50
N LYS A 26 -5.95 -3.00 -3.13
CA LYS A 26 -6.59 -3.29 -4.42
C LYS A 26 -8.11 -3.15 -4.31
N PRO A 27 -8.81 -2.65 -5.35
CA PRO A 27 -10.26 -2.53 -5.33
C PRO A 27 -11.00 -3.82 -4.96
N GLY A 28 -10.50 -4.98 -5.41
CA GLY A 28 -11.07 -6.30 -5.10
C GLY A 28 -11.00 -6.70 -3.63
N ASN A 29 -10.14 -6.07 -2.84
CA ASN A 29 -9.93 -6.38 -1.42
C ASN A 29 -10.64 -5.39 -0.47
N ILE A 30 -11.33 -4.36 -1.00
CA ILE A 30 -11.92 -3.28 -0.19
C ILE A 30 -12.97 -3.79 0.79
N GLU A 31 -13.87 -4.69 0.37
CA GLU A 31 -14.92 -5.25 1.24
C GLU A 31 -14.31 -6.01 2.43
N THR A 32 -13.36 -6.89 2.14
CA THR A 32 -12.66 -7.69 3.15
C THR A 32 -11.82 -6.81 4.09
N TRP A 33 -11.16 -5.77 3.56
CA TRP A 33 -10.41 -4.79 4.36
C TRP A 33 -11.33 -3.93 5.25
N ARG A 34 -12.50 -3.54 4.74
CA ARG A 34 -13.46 -2.71 5.45
C ARG A 34 -14.12 -3.45 6.62
N ASN A 35 -14.35 -4.76 6.47
CA ASN A 35 -15.06 -5.60 7.43
C ASN A 35 -14.18 -6.79 7.89
N PRO A 36 -13.10 -6.55 8.65
CA PRO A 36 -12.17 -7.60 9.04
C PRO A 36 -12.80 -8.55 10.07
N SER A 37 -12.39 -9.82 10.02
CA SER A 37 -12.65 -10.78 11.10
C SER A 37 -11.48 -10.81 12.07
N ALA A 38 -11.73 -10.55 13.36
CA ALA A 38 -10.70 -10.61 14.40
C ALA A 38 -10.07 -12.02 14.54
N SER A 39 -10.77 -13.07 14.11
CA SER A 39 -10.26 -14.45 14.11
C SER A 39 -9.41 -14.80 12.89
N ASN A 40 -9.27 -13.90 11.91
CA ASN A 40 -8.57 -14.18 10.65
C ASN A 40 -7.65 -13.01 10.29
N LEU A 41 -6.62 -12.81 11.11
CA LEU A 41 -5.61 -11.78 10.89
C LEU A 41 -4.74 -12.08 9.67
N ASP A 42 -4.50 -13.36 9.37
CA ASP A 42 -3.75 -13.80 8.18
C ASP A 42 -4.37 -13.28 6.88
N ALA A 43 -5.71 -13.24 6.78
CA ALA A 43 -6.37 -12.65 5.62
C ALA A 43 -6.07 -11.14 5.47
N MET A 44 -5.89 -10.41 6.57
CA MET A 44 -5.52 -8.99 6.52
C MET A 44 -4.08 -8.80 6.07
N TYR A 45 -3.16 -9.64 6.56
CA TYR A 45 -1.77 -9.62 6.11
C TYR A 45 -1.66 -9.98 4.62
N ALA A 46 -2.41 -10.99 4.17
CA ALA A 46 -2.45 -11.35 2.75
C ALA A 46 -2.94 -10.20 1.85
N ILE A 47 -3.90 -9.38 2.32
CA ILE A 47 -4.36 -8.17 1.58
C ILE A 47 -3.26 -7.10 1.52
N VAL A 48 -2.50 -6.93 2.59
CA VAL A 48 -1.38 -5.97 2.65
C VAL A 48 -0.21 -6.43 1.76
N ASP A 49 0.05 -7.72 1.70
CA ASP A 49 1.04 -8.32 0.81
C ASP A 49 0.61 -8.23 -0.66
N ASP A 50 -0.69 -8.43 -0.94
CA ASP A 50 -1.33 -8.25 -2.25
C ASP A 50 -1.62 -6.77 -2.59
N LYS A 51 -0.70 -5.89 -2.21
CA LYS A 51 -0.80 -4.44 -2.47
C LYS A 51 -0.76 -4.12 -3.95
N ASP A 52 -1.47 -3.07 -4.34
CA ASP A 52 -1.36 -2.54 -5.69
C ASP A 52 0.01 -1.87 -5.87
N ARG A 53 0.64 -2.07 -7.04
CA ARG A 53 1.96 -1.51 -7.37
C ARG A 53 1.90 -0.71 -8.67
N PRO A 54 1.20 0.44 -8.67
CA PRO A 54 1.22 1.34 -9.81
C PRO A 54 2.63 1.90 -10.00
N TYR A 55 2.97 2.17 -11.25
CA TYR A 55 4.21 2.85 -11.60
C TYR A 55 4.00 4.38 -11.51
N TYR A 56 4.93 5.07 -10.85
CA TYR A 56 4.87 6.52 -10.69
C TYR A 56 5.94 7.22 -11.53
N GLU A 57 5.50 8.04 -12.48
CA GLU A 57 6.41 8.87 -13.26
C GLU A 57 6.75 10.16 -12.48
N HIS A 58 8.04 10.42 -12.27
CA HIS A 58 8.51 11.68 -11.69
C HIS A 58 8.49 12.78 -12.75
N LYS A 59 7.51 13.68 -12.65
CA LYS A 59 7.49 14.94 -13.40
C LYS A 59 7.87 16.08 -12.46
N LEU A 60 8.84 16.89 -12.86
CA LEU A 60 9.07 18.18 -12.22
C LEU A 60 7.81 19.02 -12.46
N ALA A 61 7.17 19.48 -11.39
CA ALA A 61 6.11 20.47 -11.52
C ALA A 61 6.73 21.75 -12.11
N ALA A 62 6.15 22.24 -13.21
CA ALA A 62 6.55 23.47 -13.87
C ALA A 62 6.13 24.71 -13.08
#